data_AF-A0A7J5EGR4-F1
#
_entry.id   AF-A0A7J5EGR4-F1
#
_cell.length_a   1.000
_cell.length_b   1.000
_cell.length_c   1.000
_cell.angle_alpha   90.00
_cell.angle_beta   90.00
_cell.angle_gamma   90.00
#
_symmetry.space_group_name_H-M   'P 1'
#
loop_
_entity.id
_entity.type
_entity.pdbx_description
1 polymer ?
#
loop_
_entity_poly.entity_id
_entity_poly.type
_entity_poly.pdbx_seq_one_letter_code
_entity_poly.pdbx_strand_id
1 'polypeptide(L)'
;VLAVSGVIGTWAGPRSPGTAYVMAHHKLGDIGDGPMGTWGFPEGGMGGVTAAMRAAAEQFGATVRTSAEVARIDVRDGRVRGVTLRDGDSYEADVVVATTHPKLTFLEHVERAALPEDFVTAIERWKTRSGTVKVNLALDRLPEFTCKPGFDPEVHGGTIVLAESLDDLEGAFQDAVAGRPAARPFADICIPSVFDPTLAPPGKHVMSMFTQWVPHAYAAAPHAAELEAYADRLVARMEALAPGFTASILGRQIIGPHEMETRFGLVGGNIFHGELSASQLFHMRPAPGYADFTTPVRGLYQASSATHGGGGVTGIPALQVVKRILKDT
;
A
#
# COMPACT_ATOMS: atom_id res chain seq x y z
N VAL A 1 -13.97 -7.10 13.91
CA VAL A 1 -13.22 -5.83 13.70
C VAL A 1 -11.72 -6.00 13.92
N LEU A 2 -11.22 -6.28 15.14
CA LEU A 2 -9.77 -6.32 15.42
C LEU A 2 -8.97 -7.29 14.52
N ALA A 3 -9.55 -8.43 14.18
CA ALA A 3 -8.90 -9.42 13.32
C ALA A 3 -8.56 -8.89 11.92
N VAL A 4 -9.39 -7.99 11.37
CA VAL A 4 -9.15 -7.38 10.05
C VAL A 4 -7.89 -6.51 10.08
N SER A 5 -7.73 -5.68 11.11
CA SER A 5 -6.50 -4.88 11.31
C SER A 5 -5.23 -5.74 11.45
N GLY A 6 -5.35 -7.00 11.88
CA GLY A 6 -4.25 -7.95 11.97
C GLY A 6 -3.84 -8.60 10.66
N VAL A 7 -4.64 -8.44 9.59
CA VAL A 7 -4.40 -9.12 8.31
C VAL A 7 -4.25 -8.18 7.13
N ILE A 8 -4.67 -6.91 7.24
CA ILE A 8 -4.55 -5.91 6.16
C ILE A 8 -3.13 -5.90 5.57
N GLY A 9 -3.05 -6.04 4.24
CA GLY A 9 -1.79 -5.99 3.48
C GLY A 9 -0.84 -7.17 3.74
N THR A 10 -1.28 -8.20 4.46
CA THR A 10 -0.46 -9.35 4.84
C THR A 10 -0.95 -10.63 4.15
N TRP A 11 -0.01 -11.42 3.64
CA TRP A 11 -0.28 -12.76 3.11
C TRP A 11 -0.37 -13.80 4.25
N ALA A 12 -1.32 -13.62 5.15
CA ALA A 12 -1.54 -14.47 6.32
C ALA A 12 -2.98 -14.38 6.85
N GLY A 13 -3.61 -15.50 7.19
CA GLY A 13 -4.92 -15.55 7.85
C GLY A 13 -4.84 -15.15 9.33
N PRO A 14 -5.97 -14.80 9.99
CA PRO A 14 -5.98 -14.33 11.37
C PRO A 14 -5.37 -15.32 12.38
N ARG A 15 -5.35 -16.63 12.08
CA ARG A 15 -4.74 -17.66 12.94
C ARG A 15 -3.24 -17.88 12.68
N SER A 16 -2.69 -17.22 11.67
CA SER A 16 -1.27 -17.35 11.32
C SER A 16 -0.37 -16.64 12.33
N PRO A 17 0.79 -17.20 12.69
CA PRO A 17 1.77 -16.51 13.52
C PRO A 17 2.21 -15.18 12.92
N GLY A 18 2.29 -14.13 13.74
CA GLY A 18 2.77 -12.80 13.34
C GLY A 18 1.70 -11.76 13.04
N THR A 19 0.44 -12.14 12.83
CA THR A 19 -0.68 -11.19 12.57
C THR A 19 -0.94 -10.22 13.73
N ALA A 20 -0.59 -10.60 14.96
CA ALA A 20 -0.65 -9.71 16.11
C ALA A 20 0.28 -8.48 15.97
N TYR A 21 1.44 -8.62 15.33
CA TYR A 21 2.32 -7.49 15.03
C TYR A 21 1.66 -6.53 14.03
N VAL A 22 1.02 -7.07 12.98
CA VAL A 22 0.31 -6.27 11.97
C VAL A 22 -0.83 -5.49 12.62
N MET A 23 -1.56 -6.10 13.55
CA MET A 23 -2.58 -5.42 14.34
C MET A 23 -1.98 -4.28 15.17
N ALA A 24 -0.89 -4.54 15.90
CA ALA A 24 -0.20 -3.53 16.68
C ALA A 24 0.30 -2.38 15.79
N HIS A 25 0.90 -2.69 14.62
CA HIS A 25 1.34 -1.70 13.65
C HIS A 25 0.21 -0.76 13.22
N HIS A 26 -1.00 -1.25 12.97
CA HIS A 26 -2.14 -0.40 12.60
C HIS A 26 -2.73 0.37 13.79
N LYS A 27 -2.49 -0.07 15.02
CA LYS A 27 -2.96 0.56 16.27
C LYS A 27 -1.96 1.55 16.88
N LEU A 28 -0.71 1.52 16.43
CA LEU A 28 0.33 2.47 16.82
C LEU A 28 0.35 3.73 15.93
N GLY A 29 -0.53 3.81 14.92
CA GLY A 29 -0.67 5.01 14.09
C GLY A 29 -1.00 6.25 14.93
N ASP A 30 -0.38 7.36 14.60
CA ASP A 30 -0.55 8.63 15.29
C ASP A 30 -0.80 9.73 14.27
N ILE A 31 -1.86 10.51 14.48
CA ILE A 31 -2.23 11.66 13.65
C ILE A 31 -1.65 12.98 14.18
N GLY A 32 -0.81 12.92 15.23
CA GLY A 32 -0.17 14.06 15.87
C GLY A 32 -1.06 14.71 16.92
N ASP A 33 -2.13 15.37 16.49
CA ASP A 33 -3.02 16.17 17.35
C ASP A 33 -4.26 15.39 17.84
N GLY A 34 -4.15 14.07 17.99
CA GLY A 34 -5.27 13.21 18.40
C GLY A 34 -4.87 12.04 19.29
N PRO A 35 -5.85 11.26 19.79
CA PRO A 35 -5.55 10.07 20.58
C PRO A 35 -4.72 9.08 19.76
N MET A 36 -3.68 8.52 20.37
CA MET A 36 -2.85 7.47 19.75
C MET A 36 -3.73 6.31 19.26
N GLY A 37 -3.45 5.80 18.06
CA GLY A 37 -4.22 4.74 17.42
C GLY A 37 -5.44 5.20 16.62
N THR A 38 -5.61 6.50 16.43
CA THR A 38 -6.65 7.10 15.59
C THR A 38 -6.20 7.20 14.13
N TRP A 39 -7.16 7.13 13.20
CA TRP A 39 -6.95 7.37 11.78
C TRP A 39 -7.71 8.62 11.37
N GLY A 40 -7.11 9.46 10.53
CA GLY A 40 -7.70 10.68 10.01
C GLY A 40 -7.95 10.63 8.51
N PHE A 41 -8.91 11.41 8.04
CA PHE A 41 -9.12 11.67 6.61
C PHE A 41 -8.55 13.05 6.28
N PRO A 42 -7.53 13.15 5.40
CA PRO A 42 -7.06 14.45 4.93
C PRO A 42 -8.10 15.06 3.99
N GLU A 43 -8.34 16.37 4.14
CA GLU A 43 -9.11 17.16 3.18
C GLU A 43 -8.42 17.11 1.80
N GLY A 44 -9.21 16.98 0.73
CA GLY A 44 -8.75 16.66 -0.63
C GLY A 44 -8.29 15.21 -0.80
N GLY A 45 -8.45 14.37 0.22
CA GLY A 45 -8.01 12.97 0.23
C GLY A 45 -6.49 12.82 0.10
N MET A 46 -6.04 11.62 -0.27
CA MET A 46 -4.60 11.35 -0.43
C MET A 46 -3.95 12.12 -1.58
N GLY A 47 -4.75 12.60 -2.56
CA GLY A 47 -4.27 13.52 -3.60
C GLY A 47 -3.94 14.90 -3.05
N GLY A 48 -4.70 15.39 -2.06
CA GLY A 48 -4.38 16.63 -1.33
C GLY A 48 -3.05 16.53 -0.60
N VAL A 49 -2.77 15.40 0.05
CA VAL A 49 -1.48 15.16 0.74
C VAL A 49 -0.30 15.25 -0.23
N THR A 50 -0.37 14.56 -1.37
CA THR A 50 0.74 14.58 -2.35
C THR A 50 0.88 15.93 -3.03
N ALA A 51 -0.21 16.65 -3.28
CA ALA A 51 -0.18 18.02 -3.80
C ALA A 51 0.46 18.99 -2.80
N ALA A 52 0.13 18.89 -1.51
CA ALA A 52 0.73 19.71 -0.45
C ALA A 52 2.24 19.43 -0.31
N MET A 53 2.65 18.15 -0.35
CA MET A 53 4.07 17.76 -0.34
C MET A 53 4.82 18.35 -1.54
N ARG A 54 4.23 18.28 -2.73
CA ARG A 54 4.80 18.87 -3.94
C ARG A 54 4.98 20.38 -3.80
N ALA A 55 3.94 21.09 -3.39
CA ALA A 55 3.98 22.55 -3.24
C ALA A 55 5.03 22.98 -2.21
N ALA A 56 5.11 22.28 -1.08
CA ALA A 56 6.15 22.53 -0.07
C ALA A 56 7.56 22.30 -0.65
N ALA A 57 7.78 21.19 -1.35
CA ALA A 57 9.08 20.90 -1.96
C ALA A 57 9.49 21.97 -2.99
N GLU A 58 8.57 22.37 -3.87
CA GLU A 58 8.81 23.41 -4.88
C GLU A 58 9.09 24.78 -4.24
N GLN A 59 8.45 25.11 -3.11
CA GLN A 59 8.75 26.33 -2.34
C GLN A 59 10.20 26.36 -1.82
N PHE A 60 10.77 25.19 -1.50
CA PHE A 60 12.18 25.05 -1.11
C PHE A 60 13.12 24.83 -2.32
N GLY A 61 12.64 25.04 -3.55
CA GLY A 61 13.45 24.98 -4.76
C GLY A 61 13.58 23.60 -5.39
N ALA A 62 12.83 22.60 -4.92
CA ALA A 62 12.82 21.29 -5.56
C ALA A 62 12.14 21.36 -6.95
N THR A 63 12.62 20.56 -7.89
CA THR A 63 11.97 20.35 -9.19
C THR A 63 11.31 18.98 -9.22
N VAL A 64 10.02 18.92 -9.54
CA VAL A 64 9.28 17.67 -9.69
C VAL A 64 9.08 17.35 -11.18
N ARG A 65 9.63 16.22 -11.63
CA ARG A 65 9.41 15.69 -12.97
C ARG A 65 8.45 14.51 -12.93
N THR A 66 7.45 14.53 -13.79
CA THR A 66 6.51 13.41 -14.02
C THR A 66 6.76 12.83 -15.39
N SER A 67 6.27 11.61 -15.65
CA SER A 67 6.59 10.88 -16.89
C SER A 67 8.10 10.72 -17.13
N ALA A 68 8.87 10.66 -16.04
CA ALA A 68 10.34 10.61 -16.02
C ALA A 68 10.78 9.30 -15.36
N GLU A 69 10.53 8.17 -16.02
CA GLU A 69 10.87 6.85 -15.49
C GLU A 69 12.40 6.67 -15.43
N VAL A 70 12.92 6.34 -14.25
CA VAL A 70 14.34 6.03 -14.06
C VAL A 70 14.63 4.66 -14.68
N ALA A 71 15.56 4.62 -15.64
CA ALA A 71 16.04 3.37 -16.21
C ALA A 71 17.17 2.77 -15.36
N ARG A 72 18.11 3.61 -14.92
CA ARG A 72 19.34 3.20 -14.24
C ARG A 72 19.76 4.21 -13.17
N ILE A 73 20.29 3.71 -12.07
CA ILE A 73 21.07 4.47 -11.09
C ILE A 73 22.54 4.28 -11.44
N ASP A 74 23.22 5.37 -11.81
CA ASP A 74 24.58 5.33 -12.31
C ASP A 74 25.57 5.16 -11.15
N VAL A 75 26.40 4.11 -11.18
CA VAL A 75 27.36 3.78 -10.13
C VAL A 75 28.76 3.66 -10.70
N ARG A 76 29.74 4.33 -10.07
CA ARG A 76 31.16 4.27 -10.42
C ARG A 76 32.02 4.22 -9.17
N ASP A 77 32.97 3.29 -9.12
CA ASP A 77 33.90 3.10 -7.99
C ASP A 77 33.14 2.95 -6.64
N GLY A 78 32.05 2.18 -6.66
CA GLY A 78 31.19 1.92 -5.50
C GLY A 78 30.46 3.15 -4.95
N ARG A 79 30.24 4.18 -5.78
CA ARG A 79 29.53 5.42 -5.41
C ARG A 79 28.54 5.80 -6.50
N VAL A 80 27.38 6.32 -6.10
CA VAL A 80 26.40 6.88 -7.03
C VAL A 80 26.96 8.11 -7.77
N ARG A 81 26.56 8.27 -9.03
CA ARG A 81 26.93 9.42 -9.87
C ARG A 81 25.73 10.15 -10.44
N GLY A 82 24.54 9.57 -10.31
CA GLY A 82 23.33 10.14 -10.87
C GLY A 82 22.30 9.08 -11.21
N VAL A 83 21.35 9.48 -12.04
CA VAL A 83 20.33 8.61 -12.62
C VAL A 83 20.22 8.88 -14.12
N THR A 84 19.93 7.83 -14.87
CA THR A 84 19.58 7.89 -16.29
C THR A 84 18.14 7.45 -16.46
N LEU A 85 17.35 8.27 -17.16
CA LEU A 85 15.94 8.03 -17.45
C LEU A 85 15.77 7.12 -18.67
N ARG A 86 14.55 6.61 -18.88
CA ARG A 86 14.18 5.75 -20.02
C ARG A 86 14.27 6.44 -21.37
N ASP A 87 14.08 7.76 -21.41
CA ASP A 87 14.23 8.58 -22.62
C ASP A 87 15.70 8.89 -22.98
N GLY A 88 16.65 8.53 -22.09
CA GLY A 88 18.08 8.73 -22.27
C GLY A 88 18.63 9.96 -21.56
N ASP A 89 17.79 10.81 -20.96
CA ASP A 89 18.26 11.94 -20.16
C ASP A 89 19.02 11.46 -18.93
N SER A 90 20.13 12.11 -18.59
CA SER A 90 20.93 11.81 -17.40
C SER A 90 21.01 13.01 -16.47
N TYR A 91 20.95 12.73 -15.17
CA TYR A 91 21.03 13.71 -14.09
C TYR A 91 22.14 13.31 -13.13
N GLU A 92 23.20 14.11 -13.08
CA GLU A 92 24.29 13.90 -12.12
C GLU A 92 23.84 14.25 -10.69
N ALA A 93 24.23 13.40 -9.73
CA ALA A 93 23.97 13.61 -8.32
C ALA A 93 24.97 12.85 -7.45
N ASP A 94 25.44 13.48 -6.38
CA ASP A 94 26.27 12.84 -5.35
C ASP A 94 25.46 11.99 -4.36
N VAL A 95 24.15 12.26 -4.27
CA VAL A 95 23.20 11.58 -3.40
C VAL A 95 21.94 11.21 -4.18
N VAL A 96 21.52 9.96 -4.07
CA VAL A 96 20.26 9.45 -4.62
C VAL A 96 19.47 8.76 -3.51
N VAL A 97 18.20 9.11 -3.37
CA VAL A 97 17.27 8.48 -2.42
C VAL A 97 16.23 7.68 -3.20
N ALA A 98 16.30 6.36 -3.11
CA ALA A 98 15.33 5.48 -3.72
C ALA A 98 14.09 5.31 -2.83
N THR A 99 12.93 5.69 -3.35
CA THR A 99 11.61 5.48 -2.72
C THR A 99 10.83 4.32 -3.34
N THR A 100 11.44 3.62 -4.30
CA THR A 100 10.84 2.48 -5.01
C THR A 100 10.99 1.16 -4.24
N HIS A 101 10.30 0.13 -4.72
CA HIS A 101 10.43 -1.23 -4.19
C HIS A 101 11.88 -1.74 -4.33
N PRO A 102 12.45 -2.45 -3.32
CA PRO A 102 13.86 -2.83 -3.32
C PRO A 102 14.27 -3.73 -4.50
N LYS A 103 13.37 -4.60 -4.97
CA LYS A 103 13.61 -5.38 -6.21
C LYS A 103 13.79 -4.48 -7.44
N LEU A 104 12.99 -3.43 -7.59
CA LEU A 104 13.15 -2.46 -8.68
C LEU A 104 14.46 -1.71 -8.51
N THR A 105 14.73 -1.17 -7.32
CA THR A 105 15.97 -0.42 -7.06
C THR A 105 17.23 -1.25 -7.33
N PHE A 106 17.32 -2.46 -6.78
CA PHE A 106 18.60 -3.19 -6.73
C PHE A 106 18.75 -4.32 -7.75
N LEU A 107 17.64 -4.80 -8.33
CA LEU A 107 17.70 -5.85 -9.36
C LEU A 107 17.44 -5.31 -10.76
N GLU A 108 16.86 -4.11 -10.89
CA GLU A 108 16.58 -3.49 -12.20
C GLU A 108 17.38 -2.21 -12.43
N HIS A 109 17.38 -1.27 -11.47
CA HIS A 109 18.01 0.04 -11.69
C HIS A 109 19.50 0.09 -11.35
N VAL A 110 20.01 -0.76 -10.47
CA VAL A 110 21.44 -0.86 -10.15
C VAL A 110 22.04 -2.10 -10.81
N GLU A 111 23.20 -1.95 -11.45
CA GLU A 111 23.91 -3.09 -12.01
C GLU A 111 24.31 -4.07 -10.91
N ARG A 112 24.00 -5.37 -11.09
CA ARG A 112 24.31 -6.43 -10.12
C ARG A 112 25.79 -6.40 -9.68
N ALA A 113 26.71 -6.15 -10.61
CA ALA A 113 28.15 -6.12 -10.36
C ALA A 113 28.59 -5.00 -9.38
N ALA A 114 27.75 -3.98 -9.17
CA ALA A 114 27.98 -2.92 -8.19
C ALA A 114 27.54 -3.30 -6.76
N LEU A 115 26.96 -4.49 -6.57
CA LEU A 115 26.38 -4.94 -5.31
C LEU A 115 27.07 -6.22 -4.81
N PRO A 116 27.23 -6.37 -3.48
CA PRO A 116 27.63 -7.64 -2.87
C PRO A 116 26.63 -8.77 -3.17
N GLU A 117 27.12 -9.97 -3.45
CA GLU A 117 26.28 -11.12 -3.85
C GLU A 117 25.32 -11.57 -2.75
N ASP A 118 25.70 -11.45 -1.48
CA ASP A 118 24.86 -11.75 -0.33
C ASP A 118 23.69 -10.76 -0.20
N PHE A 119 23.94 -9.47 -0.46
CA PHE A 119 22.91 -8.45 -0.52
C PHE A 119 21.93 -8.72 -1.68
N VAL A 120 22.44 -9.00 -2.88
CA VAL A 120 21.59 -9.34 -4.03
C VAL A 120 20.73 -10.56 -3.74
N THR A 121 21.32 -11.62 -3.18
CA THR A 121 20.60 -12.84 -2.78
C THR A 121 19.48 -12.52 -1.78
N ALA A 122 19.71 -11.61 -0.83
CA ALA A 122 18.70 -11.19 0.12
C ALA A 122 17.52 -10.47 -0.57
N ILE A 123 17.80 -9.58 -1.52
CA ILE A 123 16.76 -8.85 -2.27
C ILE A 123 16.00 -9.77 -3.24
N GLU A 124 16.65 -10.73 -3.90
CA GLU A 124 15.98 -11.73 -4.74
C GLU A 124 14.95 -12.55 -3.93
N ARG A 125 15.35 -12.93 -2.71
CA ARG A 125 14.51 -13.69 -1.76
C ARG A 125 13.47 -12.84 -1.04
N TRP A 126 13.46 -11.53 -1.26
CA TRP A 126 12.49 -10.62 -0.67
C TRP A 126 11.06 -11.02 -1.08
N LYS A 127 10.24 -11.32 -0.07
CA LYS A 127 8.87 -11.82 -0.20
C LYS A 127 7.90 -10.67 -0.31
N THR A 128 7.16 -10.69 -1.40
CA THR A 128 6.20 -9.64 -1.80
C THR A 128 4.80 -10.20 -1.98
N ARG A 129 4.48 -11.35 -1.37
CA ARG A 129 3.17 -11.97 -1.54
C ARG A 129 2.08 -11.05 -1.01
N SER A 130 0.98 -10.96 -1.75
CA SER A 130 -0.22 -10.19 -1.39
C SER A 130 -1.41 -10.78 -2.13
N GLY A 131 -2.58 -10.74 -1.50
CA GLY A 131 -3.86 -11.07 -2.14
C GLY A 131 -4.80 -9.87 -2.14
N THR A 132 -4.23 -8.66 -2.07
CA THR A 132 -4.99 -7.43 -1.91
C THR A 132 -5.76 -7.12 -3.19
N VAL A 133 -7.02 -6.74 -3.03
CA VAL A 133 -7.83 -6.11 -4.07
C VAL A 133 -8.39 -4.81 -3.50
N LYS A 134 -8.45 -3.77 -4.32
CA LYS A 134 -9.09 -2.50 -3.96
C LYS A 134 -10.31 -2.31 -4.85
N VAL A 135 -11.46 -2.09 -4.24
CA VAL A 135 -12.71 -1.78 -4.96
C VAL A 135 -13.16 -0.38 -4.57
N ASN A 136 -13.19 0.54 -5.53
CA ASN A 136 -13.72 1.89 -5.35
C ASN A 136 -15.06 1.99 -6.06
N LEU A 137 -16.07 2.57 -5.41
CA LEU A 137 -17.43 2.70 -5.92
C LEU A 137 -17.84 4.17 -5.92
N ALA A 138 -18.41 4.63 -7.03
CA ALA A 138 -19.18 5.86 -7.09
C ALA A 138 -20.65 5.52 -6.79
N LEU A 139 -21.25 6.22 -5.83
CA LEU A 139 -22.57 5.93 -5.31
C LEU A 139 -23.53 7.11 -5.51
N ASP A 140 -24.77 6.77 -5.84
CA ASP A 140 -25.91 7.67 -5.96
C ASP A 140 -26.45 8.14 -4.61
N ARG A 141 -26.25 7.32 -3.57
CA ARG A 141 -26.67 7.54 -2.18
C ARG A 141 -25.85 6.64 -1.26
N LEU A 142 -25.82 6.97 0.03
CA LEU A 142 -25.20 6.15 1.06
C LEU A 142 -25.92 4.78 1.22
N PRO A 143 -25.21 3.73 1.66
CA PRO A 143 -25.85 2.47 2.04
C PRO A 143 -26.77 2.68 3.25
N GLU A 144 -27.97 2.11 3.23
CA GLU A 144 -28.88 2.13 4.38
C GLU A 144 -28.89 0.77 5.08
N PHE A 145 -28.22 0.68 6.22
CA PHE A 145 -28.05 -0.60 6.93
C PHE A 145 -29.30 -1.00 7.70
N THR A 146 -29.76 -2.23 7.49
CA THR A 146 -30.93 -2.80 8.17
C THR A 146 -30.82 -2.80 9.70
N CYS A 147 -29.62 -3.01 10.24
CA CYS A 147 -29.36 -3.02 11.68
C CYS A 147 -29.29 -1.62 12.30
N LYS A 148 -29.16 -0.57 11.49
CA LYS A 148 -29.06 0.82 11.93
C LYS A 148 -29.60 1.75 10.83
N PRO A 149 -30.94 1.84 10.69
CA PRO A 149 -31.57 2.63 9.64
C PRO A 149 -31.29 4.13 9.77
N GLY A 150 -31.27 4.82 8.63
CA GLY A 150 -31.01 6.26 8.56
C GLY A 150 -29.52 6.65 8.56
N PHE A 151 -29.26 7.93 8.32
CA PHE A 151 -27.90 8.46 8.35
C PHE A 151 -27.38 8.53 9.80
N ASP A 152 -26.15 8.07 9.97
CA ASP A 152 -25.40 8.18 11.21
C ASP A 152 -23.94 8.56 10.91
N PRO A 153 -23.45 9.72 11.37
CA PRO A 153 -22.07 10.15 11.18
C PRO A 153 -21.01 9.18 11.71
N GLU A 154 -21.28 8.46 12.81
CA GLU A 154 -20.34 7.50 13.40
C GLU A 154 -20.24 6.23 12.55
N VAL A 155 -21.29 5.87 11.81
CA VAL A 155 -21.29 4.70 10.91
C VAL A 155 -20.76 5.07 9.54
N HIS A 156 -21.35 6.09 8.92
CA HIS A 156 -21.05 6.46 7.54
C HIS A 156 -19.73 7.21 7.42
N GLY A 157 -19.35 7.92 8.48
CA GLY A 157 -18.02 8.49 8.63
C GLY A 157 -17.02 7.53 9.28
N GLY A 158 -17.48 6.48 9.95
CA GLY A 158 -16.59 5.50 10.55
C GLY A 158 -15.95 4.55 9.52
N THR A 159 -15.12 3.65 10.06
CA THR A 159 -14.70 2.45 9.34
C THR A 159 -15.77 1.39 9.45
N ILE A 160 -16.33 0.96 8.31
CA ILE A 160 -17.31 -0.12 8.24
C ILE A 160 -16.57 -1.41 7.90
N VAL A 161 -16.66 -2.43 8.76
CA VAL A 161 -15.98 -3.71 8.56
C VAL A 161 -16.97 -4.81 8.21
N LEU A 162 -16.90 -5.28 6.98
CA LEU A 162 -17.63 -6.44 6.50
C LEU A 162 -16.85 -7.72 6.82
N ALA A 163 -16.97 -8.22 8.05
CA ALA A 163 -16.39 -9.49 8.48
C ALA A 163 -17.25 -10.11 9.59
N GLU A 164 -17.85 -11.28 9.32
CA GLU A 164 -18.83 -11.91 10.22
C GLU A 164 -18.16 -12.77 11.30
N SER A 165 -17.09 -13.47 10.97
CA SER A 165 -16.39 -14.36 11.92
C SER A 165 -14.91 -14.52 11.62
N LEU A 166 -14.17 -15.04 12.61
CA LEU A 166 -12.77 -15.45 12.40
C LEU A 166 -12.66 -16.63 11.43
N ASP A 167 -13.65 -17.53 11.42
CA ASP A 167 -13.66 -18.67 10.51
C ASP A 167 -13.87 -18.23 9.06
N ASP A 168 -14.69 -17.20 8.81
CA ASP A 168 -14.83 -16.63 7.47
C ASP A 168 -13.53 -15.97 6.99
N LEU A 169 -12.85 -15.23 7.87
CA LEU A 169 -11.57 -14.61 7.54
C LEU A 169 -10.49 -15.66 7.28
N GLU A 170 -10.40 -16.69 8.13
CA GLU A 170 -9.45 -17.78 7.91
C GLU A 170 -9.79 -18.54 6.62
N GLY A 171 -11.07 -18.86 6.38
CA GLY A 171 -11.53 -19.52 5.16
C GLY A 171 -11.20 -18.73 3.90
N ALA A 172 -11.39 -17.40 3.92
CA ALA A 172 -11.01 -16.51 2.82
C ALA A 172 -9.51 -16.56 2.51
N PHE A 173 -8.66 -16.68 3.53
CA PHE A 173 -7.22 -16.87 3.33
C PHE A 173 -6.91 -18.26 2.76
N GLN A 174 -7.55 -19.30 3.30
CA GLN A 174 -7.33 -20.68 2.85
C GLN A 174 -7.77 -20.89 1.39
N ASP A 175 -8.83 -20.23 0.92
CA ASP A 175 -9.21 -20.21 -0.49
C ASP A 175 -8.05 -19.72 -1.37
N ALA A 176 -7.46 -18.58 -1.00
CA ALA A 176 -6.38 -17.94 -1.74
C ALA A 176 -5.09 -18.77 -1.74
N VAL A 177 -4.79 -19.45 -0.62
CA VAL A 177 -3.71 -20.45 -0.53
C VAL A 177 -3.99 -21.63 -1.44
N ALA A 178 -5.25 -22.07 -1.55
CA ALA A 178 -5.69 -23.13 -2.46
C ALA A 178 -5.80 -22.69 -3.93
N GLY A 179 -5.35 -21.48 -4.28
CA GLY A 179 -5.32 -20.97 -5.65
C GLY A 179 -6.65 -20.44 -6.16
N ARG A 180 -7.63 -20.18 -5.28
CA ARG A 180 -8.92 -19.58 -5.64
C ARG A 180 -9.14 -18.27 -4.91
N PRO A 181 -9.78 -17.27 -5.50
CA PRO A 181 -10.20 -16.08 -4.77
C PRO A 181 -11.18 -16.42 -3.64
N ALA A 182 -11.14 -15.65 -2.55
CA ALA A 182 -12.03 -15.84 -1.42
C ALA A 182 -13.50 -15.91 -1.87
N ALA A 183 -14.19 -16.96 -1.44
CA ALA A 183 -15.63 -17.13 -1.69
C ALA A 183 -16.46 -16.13 -0.86
N ARG A 184 -15.99 -15.79 0.35
CA ARG A 184 -16.61 -14.78 1.23
C ARG A 184 -15.59 -13.71 1.63
N PRO A 185 -15.21 -12.81 0.70
CA PRO A 185 -14.19 -11.80 0.97
C PRO A 185 -14.68 -10.81 2.03
N PHE A 186 -13.80 -10.44 2.97
CA PHE A 186 -14.10 -9.35 3.89
C PHE A 186 -13.88 -8.00 3.21
N ALA A 187 -14.42 -6.92 3.76
CA ALA A 187 -14.00 -5.59 3.36
C ALA A 187 -13.82 -4.66 4.54
N ASP A 188 -12.78 -3.84 4.47
CA ASP A 188 -12.55 -2.66 5.29
C ASP A 188 -12.97 -1.43 4.47
N ILE A 189 -14.06 -0.79 4.87
CA ILE A 189 -14.83 0.15 4.05
C ILE A 189 -14.79 1.54 4.68
N CYS A 190 -14.58 2.54 3.85
CA CYS A 190 -14.73 3.95 4.20
C CYS A 190 -15.47 4.72 3.11
N ILE A 191 -16.17 5.80 3.51
CA ILE A 191 -16.90 6.68 2.60
C ILE A 191 -16.41 8.13 2.81
N PRO A 192 -15.19 8.47 2.36
CA PRO A 192 -14.53 9.73 2.71
C PRO A 192 -15.33 10.98 2.29
N SER A 193 -16.15 10.87 1.25
CA SER A 193 -17.04 11.96 0.80
C SER A 193 -18.13 12.36 1.81
N VAL A 194 -18.32 11.58 2.90
CA VAL A 194 -19.20 11.97 4.01
C VAL A 194 -18.61 13.14 4.80
N PHE A 195 -17.28 13.22 4.89
CA PHE A 195 -16.59 14.31 5.58
C PHE A 195 -16.07 15.38 4.65
N ASP A 196 -15.63 14.98 3.46
CA ASP A 196 -15.05 15.87 2.49
C ASP A 196 -15.94 15.95 1.24
N PRO A 197 -16.81 16.97 1.14
CA PRO A 197 -17.71 17.13 0.01
C PRO A 197 -16.98 17.46 -1.29
N THR A 198 -15.67 17.74 -1.27
CA THR A 198 -14.89 18.00 -2.50
C THR A 198 -14.59 16.72 -3.27
N LEU A 199 -14.75 15.54 -2.64
CA LEU A 199 -14.44 14.24 -3.24
C LEU A 199 -15.55 13.69 -4.15
N ALA A 200 -16.76 14.25 -4.11
CA ALA A 200 -17.88 13.79 -4.90
C ALA A 200 -18.84 14.94 -5.27
N PRO A 201 -19.58 14.86 -6.40
CA PRO A 201 -20.65 15.81 -6.69
C PRO A 201 -21.73 15.85 -5.58
N PRO A 202 -22.50 16.95 -5.45
CA PRO A 202 -23.56 17.04 -4.45
C PRO A 202 -24.53 15.86 -4.48
N GLY A 203 -24.77 15.25 -3.32
CA GLY A 203 -25.64 14.08 -3.17
C GLY A 203 -25.06 12.77 -3.71
N LYS A 204 -23.81 12.75 -4.16
CA LYS A 204 -23.08 11.53 -4.57
C LYS A 204 -21.98 11.22 -3.55
N HIS A 205 -21.53 9.98 -3.56
CA HIS A 205 -20.51 9.52 -2.62
C HIS A 205 -19.46 8.66 -3.31
N VAL A 206 -18.25 8.67 -2.75
CA VAL A 206 -17.19 7.72 -3.10
C VAL A 206 -16.99 6.79 -1.91
N MET A 207 -17.12 5.49 -2.17
CA MET A 207 -16.85 4.43 -1.20
C MET A 207 -15.60 3.68 -1.63
N SER A 208 -14.71 3.41 -0.69
CA SER A 208 -13.51 2.60 -0.90
C SER A 208 -13.60 1.35 -0.03
N MET A 209 -13.42 0.18 -0.64
CA MET A 209 -13.37 -1.12 0.00
C MET A 209 -11.97 -1.70 -0.16
N PHE A 210 -11.20 -1.73 0.92
CA PHE A 210 -9.98 -2.53 0.99
C PHE A 210 -10.36 -3.98 1.30
N THR A 211 -9.83 -4.94 0.55
CA THR A 211 -10.26 -6.34 0.64
C THR A 211 -9.11 -7.28 0.27
N GLN A 212 -9.25 -8.53 0.69
CA GLN A 212 -8.38 -9.67 0.38
C GLN A 212 -9.15 -10.97 0.74
N TRP A 213 -8.86 -12.14 0.19
CA TRP A 213 -7.68 -12.52 -0.59
C TRP A 213 -8.02 -13.07 -1.98
N VAL A 214 -7.25 -12.66 -2.98
CA VAL A 214 -7.02 -13.41 -4.23
C VAL A 214 -5.69 -14.16 -4.16
N PRO A 215 -5.45 -15.21 -4.98
CA PRO A 215 -4.15 -15.88 -5.01
C PRO A 215 -3.00 -14.92 -5.29
N HIS A 216 -1.88 -15.03 -4.56
CA HIS A 216 -0.73 -14.13 -4.77
C HIS A 216 -0.14 -14.19 -6.20
N ALA A 217 -0.36 -15.30 -6.91
CA ALA A 217 0.02 -15.45 -8.31
C ALA A 217 -0.75 -14.50 -9.25
N TYR A 218 -1.85 -13.87 -8.79
CA TYR A 218 -2.62 -12.90 -9.57
C TYR A 218 -1.83 -11.62 -9.86
N ALA A 219 -0.62 -11.46 -9.34
CA ALA A 219 0.29 -10.42 -9.79
C ALA A 219 0.84 -10.68 -11.21
N ALA A 220 0.88 -11.94 -11.65
CA ALA A 220 1.45 -12.33 -12.94
C ALA A 220 0.55 -12.04 -14.15
N ALA A 221 -0.75 -11.83 -13.95
CA ALA A 221 -1.70 -11.54 -15.03
C ALA A 221 -2.91 -10.73 -14.52
N PRO A 222 -3.66 -10.03 -15.39
CA PRO A 222 -4.74 -9.13 -14.94
C PRO A 222 -5.92 -9.78 -14.19
N HIS A 223 -6.31 -11.01 -14.56
CA HIS A 223 -7.47 -11.73 -14.02
C HIS A 223 -8.79 -10.92 -13.97
N ALA A 224 -8.99 -10.01 -14.93
CA ALA A 224 -10.07 -9.01 -14.90
C ALA A 224 -11.47 -9.60 -14.65
N ALA A 225 -11.87 -10.64 -15.38
CA ALA A 225 -13.20 -11.25 -15.22
C ALA A 225 -13.43 -11.85 -13.82
N GLU A 226 -12.41 -12.46 -13.23
CA GLU A 226 -12.52 -13.02 -11.88
C GLU A 226 -12.49 -11.93 -10.80
N LEU A 227 -11.76 -10.83 -11.03
CA LEU A 227 -11.79 -9.67 -10.15
C LEU A 227 -13.16 -8.97 -10.15
N GLU A 228 -13.83 -8.90 -11.31
CA GLU A 228 -15.22 -8.44 -11.41
C GLU A 228 -16.16 -9.36 -10.61
N ALA A 229 -16.06 -10.68 -10.79
CA ALA A 229 -16.85 -11.65 -10.03
C ALA A 229 -16.55 -11.58 -8.52
N TYR A 230 -15.31 -11.30 -8.13
CA TYR A 230 -14.92 -11.08 -6.74
C TYR A 230 -15.58 -9.82 -6.16
N ALA A 231 -15.61 -8.72 -6.92
CA ALA A 231 -16.31 -7.51 -6.52
C ALA A 231 -17.83 -7.73 -6.42
N ASP A 232 -18.42 -8.53 -7.32
CA ASP A 232 -19.85 -8.89 -7.24
C ASP A 232 -20.17 -9.63 -5.92
N ARG A 233 -19.27 -10.50 -5.43
CA ARG A 233 -19.43 -11.15 -4.12
C ARG A 233 -19.45 -10.14 -2.97
N LEU A 234 -18.60 -9.10 -3.01
CA LEU A 234 -18.61 -8.03 -2.01
C LEU A 234 -19.89 -7.20 -2.07
N VAL A 235 -20.33 -6.84 -3.28
CA VAL A 235 -21.57 -6.08 -3.49
C VAL A 235 -22.79 -6.89 -3.00
N ALA A 236 -22.86 -8.18 -3.31
CA ALA A 236 -23.94 -9.05 -2.84
C ALA A 236 -23.97 -9.17 -1.29
N ARG A 237 -22.80 -9.19 -0.64
CA ARG A 237 -22.74 -9.14 0.83
C ARG A 237 -23.23 -7.81 1.40
N MET A 238 -22.86 -6.70 0.76
CA MET A 238 -23.37 -5.38 1.14
C MET A 238 -24.88 -5.26 0.92
N GLU A 239 -25.40 -5.77 -0.20
CA GLU A 239 -26.84 -5.81 -0.51
C GLU A 239 -27.65 -6.52 0.57
N ALA A 240 -27.13 -7.64 1.11
CA ALA A 240 -27.79 -8.37 2.18
C ALA A 240 -27.90 -7.56 3.49
N LEU A 241 -26.95 -6.64 3.74
CA LEU A 241 -26.92 -5.81 4.95
C LEU A 241 -27.61 -4.45 4.75
N ALA A 242 -27.56 -3.93 3.53
CA ALA A 242 -28.11 -2.67 3.08
C ALA A 242 -28.87 -2.85 1.75
N PRO A 243 -30.12 -3.35 1.79
CA PRO A 243 -30.93 -3.56 0.60
C PRO A 243 -31.05 -2.31 -0.27
N GLY A 244 -30.92 -2.47 -1.58
CA GLY A 244 -30.86 -1.37 -2.54
C GLY A 244 -29.48 -0.77 -2.74
N PHE A 245 -28.42 -1.33 -2.12
CA PHE A 245 -27.04 -0.89 -2.31
C PHE A 245 -26.55 -1.10 -3.75
N THR A 246 -26.83 -2.25 -4.35
CA THR A 246 -26.42 -2.56 -5.74
C THR A 246 -26.97 -1.51 -6.71
N ALA A 247 -28.22 -1.10 -6.50
CA ALA A 247 -28.88 -0.06 -7.30
C ALA A 247 -28.37 1.36 -7.04
N SER A 248 -27.54 1.60 -6.01
CA SER A 248 -26.90 2.89 -5.80
C SER A 248 -25.55 3.02 -6.51
N ILE A 249 -24.96 1.93 -7.01
CA ILE A 249 -23.65 1.96 -7.65
C ILE A 249 -23.77 2.58 -9.05
N LEU A 250 -23.13 3.75 -9.23
CA LEU A 250 -23.04 4.47 -10.50
C LEU A 250 -21.84 4.04 -11.34
N GLY A 251 -20.80 3.55 -10.68
CA GLY A 251 -19.57 3.08 -11.32
C GLY A 251 -18.67 2.40 -10.31
N ARG A 252 -17.78 1.53 -10.81
CA ARG A 252 -16.79 0.84 -9.99
C ARG A 252 -15.43 0.82 -10.65
N GLN A 253 -14.40 0.82 -9.83
CA GLN A 253 -13.01 0.58 -10.21
C GLN A 253 -12.47 -0.54 -9.33
N ILE A 254 -11.89 -1.56 -9.96
CA ILE A 254 -11.32 -2.72 -9.27
C ILE A 254 -9.84 -2.80 -9.62
N ILE A 255 -8.99 -2.67 -8.62
CA ILE A 255 -7.54 -2.72 -8.76
C ILE A 255 -7.06 -4.02 -8.12
N GLY A 256 -6.59 -4.95 -8.94
CA GLY A 256 -6.01 -6.22 -8.51
C GLY A 256 -4.48 -6.18 -8.42
N PRO A 257 -3.85 -7.28 -7.94
CA PRO A 257 -2.40 -7.33 -7.71
C PRO A 257 -1.56 -7.01 -8.95
N HIS A 258 -1.96 -7.46 -10.14
CA HIS A 258 -1.23 -7.18 -11.37
C HIS A 258 -1.21 -5.70 -11.75
N GLU A 259 -2.34 -5.00 -11.63
CA GLU A 259 -2.37 -3.54 -11.84
C GLU A 259 -1.55 -2.83 -10.76
N MET A 260 -1.64 -3.27 -9.50
CA MET A 260 -0.83 -2.70 -8.43
C MET A 260 0.68 -2.77 -8.73
N GLU A 261 1.14 -3.91 -9.25
CA GLU A 261 2.53 -4.10 -9.65
C GLU A 261 2.91 -3.25 -10.86
N THR A 262 2.19 -3.40 -11.97
CA THR A 262 2.56 -2.81 -13.26
C THR A 262 2.35 -1.30 -13.32
N ARG A 263 1.37 -0.76 -12.57
CA ARG A 263 1.02 0.67 -12.60
C ARG A 263 1.67 1.46 -11.47
N PHE A 264 1.82 0.87 -10.29
CA PHE A 264 2.28 1.58 -9.09
C PHE A 264 3.64 1.09 -8.58
N GLY A 265 4.25 0.07 -9.20
CA GLY A 265 5.52 -0.50 -8.74
C GLY A 265 5.40 -1.29 -7.43
N LEU A 266 4.17 -1.66 -7.03
CA LEU A 266 3.91 -2.49 -5.85
C LEU A 266 4.12 -3.96 -6.21
N VAL A 267 5.38 -4.38 -6.31
CA VAL A 267 5.75 -5.76 -6.68
C VAL A 267 4.96 -6.78 -5.86
N GLY A 268 4.37 -7.77 -6.53
CA GLY A 268 3.46 -8.78 -5.98
C GLY A 268 2.10 -8.26 -5.52
N GLY A 269 1.76 -6.99 -5.78
CA GLY A 269 0.58 -6.30 -5.25
C GLY A 269 0.65 -6.00 -3.75
N ASN A 270 1.86 -5.94 -3.17
CA ASN A 270 2.05 -5.74 -1.74
C ASN A 270 2.18 -4.25 -1.38
N ILE A 271 1.16 -3.71 -0.71
CA ILE A 271 1.06 -2.29 -0.32
C ILE A 271 2.13 -1.84 0.69
N PHE A 272 2.83 -2.78 1.31
CA PHE A 272 3.93 -2.50 2.24
C PHE A 272 5.29 -2.72 1.60
N HIS A 273 5.38 -2.92 0.28
CA HIS A 273 6.62 -3.28 -0.43
C HIS A 273 7.31 -4.53 0.13
N GLY A 274 6.55 -5.46 0.72
CA GLY A 274 7.07 -6.70 1.29
C GLY A 274 6.32 -7.11 2.56
N GLU A 275 6.34 -8.40 2.87
CA GLU A 275 5.65 -8.95 4.05
C GLU A 275 6.14 -8.32 5.36
N LEU A 276 5.20 -8.04 6.27
CA LEU A 276 5.44 -7.68 7.66
C LEU A 276 5.60 -8.94 8.53
N SER A 277 6.53 -9.82 8.14
CA SER A 277 6.84 -11.06 8.85
C SER A 277 8.14 -10.94 9.63
N ALA A 278 8.33 -11.79 10.66
CA ALA A 278 9.54 -11.77 11.48
C ALA A 278 10.84 -11.88 10.67
N SER A 279 10.81 -12.54 9.50
CA SER A 279 11.97 -12.66 8.62
C SER A 279 12.31 -11.40 7.81
N GLN A 280 11.45 -10.39 7.78
CA GLN A 280 11.60 -9.17 6.95
C GLN A 280 11.33 -7.87 7.72
N LEU A 281 11.26 -7.95 9.05
CA LEU A 281 11.02 -6.81 9.93
C LEU A 281 12.30 -6.43 10.67
N PHE A 282 12.27 -5.24 11.25
CA PHE A 282 13.35 -4.69 12.07
C PHE A 282 14.69 -4.61 11.31
N HIS A 283 15.72 -5.31 11.80
CA HIS A 283 17.07 -5.30 11.25
C HIS A 283 17.20 -6.07 9.93
N MET A 284 16.15 -6.80 9.52
CA MET A 284 16.11 -7.57 8.27
C MET A 284 15.55 -6.76 7.09
N ARG A 285 15.20 -5.48 7.29
CA ARG A 285 14.46 -4.66 6.34
C ARG A 285 15.29 -3.47 5.84
N PRO A 286 15.69 -3.40 4.56
CA PRO A 286 15.36 -4.30 3.44
C PRO A 286 16.22 -5.57 3.37
N ALA A 287 17.35 -5.59 4.08
CA ALA A 287 18.28 -6.71 4.15
C ALA A 287 19.10 -6.61 5.46
N PRO A 288 19.67 -7.72 5.95
CA PRO A 288 20.58 -7.70 7.10
C PRO A 288 21.70 -6.69 6.92
N GLY A 289 21.95 -5.86 7.93
CA GLY A 289 23.01 -4.85 7.91
C GLY A 289 22.65 -3.51 7.25
N TYR A 290 21.48 -3.41 6.61
CA TYR A 290 21.04 -2.20 5.88
C TYR A 290 19.76 -1.57 6.46
N ALA A 291 19.41 -1.89 7.71
CA ALA A 291 18.27 -1.29 8.40
C ALA A 291 18.50 0.17 8.84
N ASP A 292 19.69 0.72 8.58
CA ASP A 292 20.11 2.08 8.90
C ASP A 292 19.95 3.06 7.72
N PHE A 293 19.11 2.68 6.74
CA PHE A 293 18.75 3.46 5.54
C PHE A 293 19.87 3.63 4.50
N THR A 294 21.05 3.04 4.74
CA THR A 294 22.14 2.98 3.76
C THR A 294 21.99 1.80 2.79
N THR A 295 22.86 1.77 1.79
CA THR A 295 22.97 0.67 0.82
C THR A 295 24.44 0.31 0.61
N PRO A 296 24.76 -0.81 -0.07
CA PRO A 296 26.14 -1.12 -0.43
C PRO A 296 26.82 -0.06 -1.31
N VAL A 297 26.04 0.78 -1.99
CA VAL A 297 26.54 1.85 -2.88
C VAL A 297 26.59 3.16 -2.11
N ARG A 298 27.78 3.78 -2.01
CA ARG A 298 27.94 5.06 -1.32
C ARG A 298 27.13 6.16 -2.01
N GLY A 299 26.43 6.96 -1.22
CA GLY A 299 25.55 8.03 -1.72
C GLY A 299 24.19 7.56 -2.21
N LEU A 300 23.93 6.24 -2.30
CA LEU A 300 22.61 5.69 -2.54
C LEU A 300 21.96 5.30 -1.21
N TYR A 301 20.77 5.83 -0.96
CA TYR A 301 19.97 5.61 0.24
C TYR A 301 18.56 5.13 -0.10
N GLN A 302 17.82 4.65 0.91
CA GLN A 302 16.43 4.22 0.73
C GLN A 302 15.46 4.89 1.69
N ALA A 303 14.26 5.17 1.19
CA ALA A 303 13.15 5.71 1.97
C ALA A 303 11.77 5.19 1.51
N SER A 304 11.73 3.97 0.95
CA SER A 304 10.46 3.34 0.56
C SER A 304 9.78 2.67 1.75
N SER A 305 8.55 2.18 1.56
CA SER A 305 7.88 1.33 2.57
C SER A 305 8.66 0.06 2.90
N ALA A 306 9.67 -0.32 2.11
CA ALA A 306 10.55 -1.46 2.35
C ALA A 306 11.71 -1.19 3.33
N THR A 307 11.80 0.00 3.92
CA THR A 307 12.83 0.31 4.93
C THR A 307 12.34 0.03 6.34
N HIS A 308 13.27 0.06 7.30
CA HIS A 308 12.96 -0.02 8.73
C HIS A 308 11.92 1.05 9.12
N GLY A 309 10.97 0.67 9.97
CA GLY A 309 9.78 1.49 10.32
C GLY A 309 8.46 0.92 9.82
N GLY A 310 8.49 -0.07 8.92
CA GLY A 310 7.29 -0.75 8.44
C GLY A 310 6.62 -0.04 7.26
N GLY A 311 5.46 -0.54 6.85
CA GLY A 311 4.73 -0.02 5.70
C GLY A 311 3.69 1.03 6.07
N GLY A 312 3.09 1.68 5.07
CA GLY A 312 2.08 2.72 5.26
C GLY A 312 2.61 4.15 5.11
N VAL A 313 1.70 5.12 5.26
CA VAL A 313 1.98 6.54 5.01
C VAL A 313 2.37 7.22 6.32
N THR A 314 3.64 7.10 6.72
CA THR A 314 4.11 7.57 8.05
C THR A 314 5.13 8.71 8.00
N GLY A 315 5.78 8.96 6.86
CA GLY A 315 6.89 9.92 6.74
C GLY A 315 8.18 9.54 7.49
N ILE A 316 8.15 8.48 8.31
CA ILE A 316 9.30 8.03 9.12
C ILE A 316 10.50 7.64 8.24
N PRO A 317 10.36 6.85 7.15
CA PRO A 317 11.49 6.55 6.27
C PRO A 317 12.20 7.79 5.74
N ALA A 318 11.44 8.81 5.34
CA ALA A 318 11.99 10.07 4.83
C ALA A 318 12.74 10.83 5.93
N LEU A 319 12.19 10.91 7.14
CA LEU A 319 12.87 11.56 8.27
C LEU A 319 14.19 10.87 8.61
N GLN A 320 14.20 9.54 8.66
CA GLN A 320 15.39 8.78 9.05
C GLN A 320 16.47 8.82 7.98
N VAL A 321 16.10 8.72 6.69
CA VAL A 321 17.08 8.80 5.61
C VAL A 321 17.76 10.18 5.58
N VAL A 322 17.02 11.27 5.81
CA VAL A 322 17.59 12.62 5.85
C VAL A 322 18.58 12.75 6.99
N LYS A 323 18.24 12.25 8.19
CA LYS A 323 19.17 12.22 9.33
C LYS A 323 20.43 11.42 9.00
N ARG A 324 20.29 10.31 8.26
CA ARG A 324 21.44 9.51 7.86
C ARG A 324 22.32 10.23 6.83
N ILE A 325 21.73 10.82 5.80
CA ILE A 325 22.45 11.61 4.79
C ILE A 325 23.26 12.72 5.48
N LEU A 326 22.64 13.50 6.35
CA LEU A 326 23.31 14.60 7.09
C LEU A 326 24.45 14.13 8.00
N LYS A 327 24.50 12.86 8.38
CA LYS A 327 25.59 12.28 9.17
C LYS A 327 26.76 11.81 8.30
N ASP A 328 26.45 11.38 7.07
CA ASP A 328 27.43 10.83 6.13
C ASP A 328 28.07 11.93 5.26
N THR A 329 27.46 13.11 5.16
CA THR A 329 27.96 14.33 4.49
C THR A 329 28.59 15.31 5.46
#